data_AF-A0A180FQ53-F1
#
_entry.id   AF-A0A180FQ53-F1
#
_cell.length_a   1.000
_cell.length_b   1.000
_cell.length_c   1.000
_cell.angle_alpha   90.00
_cell.angle_beta   90.00
_cell.angle_gamma   90.00
#
_symmetry.space_group_name_H-M   'P 1'
#
loop_
_entity.id
_entity.type
_entity.pdbx_description
1 polymer ?
#
loop_
_entity_poly.entity_id
_entity_poly.type
_entity_poly.pdbx_seq_one_letter_code
_entity_poly.pdbx_strand_id
1 'polypeptide(L)'
;MDCPKCGSSHKSKDGAVSGRQRYLCRQCDYHYTAVQKSDVKPAEVRRMALEMYLEGLGFQTVGRLLKISYGTVCRWIKNHGSKASLPMNASAVEAVELDEMHTCVGSKKLLPDMDCC
;
A
#
# COMPACT_ATOMS: atom_id res chain seq x y z
N MET A 1 24.19 -10.43 -0.55
CA MET A 1 23.48 -9.18 -0.94
C MET A 1 23.79 -8.88 -2.40
N ASP A 2 22.87 -9.25 -3.27
CA ASP A 2 22.99 -8.98 -4.70
C ASP A 2 22.47 -7.59 -5.03
N CYS A 3 22.77 -7.09 -6.22
CA CYS A 3 22.33 -5.76 -6.61
C CYS A 3 20.78 -5.70 -6.60
N PRO A 4 20.15 -4.78 -5.85
CA PRO A 4 18.69 -4.70 -5.79
C PRO A 4 18.05 -4.22 -7.11
N LYS A 5 18.85 -3.67 -8.03
CA LYS A 5 18.38 -3.20 -9.35
C LYS A 5 18.44 -4.27 -10.43
N CYS A 6 19.47 -5.13 -10.43
CA CYS A 6 19.71 -6.09 -11.52
C CYS A 6 19.93 -7.54 -11.08
N GLY A 7 19.97 -7.83 -9.77
CA GLY A 7 20.19 -9.18 -9.24
C GLY A 7 21.63 -9.70 -9.34
N SER A 8 22.58 -8.92 -9.87
CA SER A 8 23.98 -9.33 -10.01
C SER A 8 24.67 -9.53 -8.67
N SER A 9 25.49 -10.58 -8.56
CA SER A 9 26.37 -10.82 -7.42
C SER A 9 27.67 -9.99 -7.48
N HIS A 10 28.04 -9.52 -8.68
CA HIS A 10 29.27 -8.77 -8.95
C HIS A 10 29.18 -7.35 -8.39
N LYS A 11 29.89 -7.13 -7.28
CA LYS A 11 29.90 -5.86 -6.55
C LYS A 11 31.27 -5.57 -5.94
N SER A 12 31.59 -4.29 -5.79
CA SER A 12 32.74 -3.83 -5.02
C SER A 12 32.29 -2.90 -3.89
N LYS A 13 33.09 -2.82 -2.82
CA LYS A 13 32.89 -1.83 -1.75
C LYS A 13 33.08 -0.41 -2.33
N ASP A 14 32.23 0.51 -1.91
CA ASP A 14 32.17 1.89 -2.41
C ASP A 14 31.94 2.88 -1.24
N GLY A 15 32.84 2.84 -0.26
CA GLY A 15 32.75 3.67 0.94
C GLY A 15 31.62 3.28 1.91
N ALA A 16 31.30 4.17 2.84
CA ALA A 16 30.26 3.97 3.84
C ALA A 16 29.38 5.22 3.96
N VAL A 17 28.07 5.01 4.17
CA VAL A 17 27.09 6.08 4.35
C VAL A 17 26.32 5.80 5.64
N SER A 18 26.25 6.78 6.54
CA SER A 18 25.56 6.68 7.84
C SER A 18 25.98 5.44 8.64
N GLY A 19 27.29 5.12 8.64
CA GLY A 19 27.86 3.96 9.34
C GLY A 19 27.60 2.60 8.68
N ARG A 20 26.96 2.55 7.51
CA ARG A 20 26.70 1.32 6.76
C ARG A 20 27.54 1.26 5.50
N GLN A 21 28.02 0.05 5.17
CA GLN A 21 28.81 -0.19 3.96
C GLN A 21 27.97 0.05 2.70
N ARG A 22 28.47 0.90 1.81
CA ARG A 22 27.92 1.11 0.46
C ARG A 22 28.66 0.21 -0.54
N TYR A 23 27.94 -0.28 -1.52
CA TYR A 23 28.42 -1.17 -2.58
C TYR A 23 28.10 -0.58 -3.94
N LEU A 24 29.01 -0.76 -4.90
CA LEU A 24 28.81 -0.48 -6.31
C LEU A 24 28.61 -1.81 -7.06
N CYS A 25 27.51 -1.94 -7.79
CA CYS A 25 27.30 -3.05 -8.70
C CYS A 25 28.13 -2.86 -9.97
N ARG A 26 28.94 -3.86 -10.35
CA ARG A 26 29.80 -3.79 -11.55
C ARG A 26 29.08 -4.09 -12.86
N GLN A 27 27.81 -4.50 -12.79
CA GLN A 27 27.01 -4.84 -13.97
C GLN A 27 26.08 -3.70 -14.41
N CYS A 28 25.63 -2.84 -13.48
CA CYS A 28 24.67 -1.77 -13.80
C CYS A 28 25.01 -0.42 -13.15
N ASP A 29 26.22 -0.31 -12.58
CA ASP A 29 26.77 0.87 -11.90
C ASP A 29 25.89 1.45 -10.80
N TYR A 30 24.97 0.63 -10.26
CA TYR A 30 24.09 1.05 -9.19
C TYR A 30 24.79 1.00 -7.83
N HIS A 31 24.67 2.10 -7.09
CA HIS A 31 25.19 2.20 -5.74
C HIS A 31 24.10 1.91 -4.70
N TYR A 32 24.38 1.02 -3.75
CA TYR A 32 23.40 0.61 -2.75
C TYR A 32 24.06 0.25 -1.41
N THR A 33 23.37 0.57 -0.33
CA THR A 33 23.83 0.31 1.05
C THR A 33 23.11 -0.89 1.67
N ALA A 34 21.90 -1.19 1.18
CA ALA A 34 21.10 -2.33 1.58
C ALA A 34 20.32 -2.86 0.38
N VAL A 35 20.02 -4.16 0.37
CA VAL A 35 19.18 -4.78 -0.66
C VAL A 35 17.74 -4.29 -0.54
N GLN A 36 17.26 -4.06 0.69
CA GLN A 36 15.91 -3.57 0.94
C GLN A 36 15.98 -2.46 2.00
N LYS A 37 15.27 -1.35 1.76
CA LYS A 37 15.12 -0.30 2.77
C LYS A 37 14.22 -0.83 3.88
N SER A 38 14.56 -0.53 5.14
CA SER A 38 13.78 -0.92 6.33
C SER A 38 12.31 -0.51 6.25
N ASP A 39 12.04 0.57 5.53
CA ASP A 39 10.71 1.17 5.45
C ASP A 39 9.83 0.50 4.39
N VAL A 40 10.42 -0.35 3.54
CA VAL A 40 9.70 -1.09 2.51
C VAL A 40 9.13 -2.36 3.13
N LYS A 41 7.83 -2.32 3.43
CA LYS A 41 7.08 -3.48 3.86
C LYS A 41 6.90 -4.50 2.72
N PRO A 42 6.93 -5.81 3.02
CA PRO A 42 6.77 -6.86 2.01
C PRO A 42 5.40 -6.78 1.34
N ALA A 43 5.32 -7.33 0.12
CA ALA A 43 4.09 -7.29 -0.68
C ALA A 43 2.92 -8.01 0.01
N GLU A 44 3.19 -9.08 0.77
CA GLU A 44 2.19 -9.81 1.54
C GLU A 44 1.49 -8.93 2.58
N VAL A 45 2.24 -8.10 3.30
CA VAL A 45 1.67 -7.18 4.29
C VAL A 45 0.80 -6.10 3.62
N ARG A 46 1.15 -5.70 2.40
CA ARG A 46 0.29 -4.79 1.60
C ARG A 46 -1.02 -5.45 1.21
N ARG A 47 -0.97 -6.72 0.79
CA ARG A 47 -2.16 -7.50 0.42
C ARG A 47 -3.07 -7.70 1.63
N MET A 48 -2.51 -8.12 2.76
CA MET A 48 -3.27 -8.28 4.01
C MET A 48 -3.91 -6.96 4.47
N ALA A 49 -3.23 -5.82 4.31
CA ALA A 49 -3.84 -4.51 4.62
C ALA A 49 -5.03 -4.16 3.71
N LEU A 50 -5.00 -4.59 2.44
CA LEU A 50 -6.09 -4.42 1.49
C LEU A 50 -7.28 -5.32 1.84
N GLU A 51 -7.03 -6.60 2.11
CA GLU A 51 -8.06 -7.56 2.55
C GLU A 51 -8.78 -7.05 3.79
N MET A 52 -8.05 -6.65 4.83
CA MET A 52 -8.65 -6.06 6.04
C MET A 52 -9.53 -4.84 5.74
N TYR A 53 -9.13 -3.99 4.79
CA TYR A 53 -9.95 -2.83 4.41
C TYR A 53 -11.24 -3.24 3.69
N LEU A 54 -11.17 -4.24 2.81
CA LEU A 54 -12.35 -4.78 2.11
C LEU A 54 -13.33 -5.47 3.07
N GLU A 55 -12.82 -6.07 4.15
CA GLU A 55 -13.62 -6.60 5.28
C GLU A 55 -14.23 -5.49 6.17
N GLY A 56 -14.04 -4.22 5.83
CA GLY A 56 -14.61 -3.08 6.54
C GLY A 56 -13.80 -2.54 7.71
N LEU A 57 -12.56 -3.03 7.92
CA LEU A 57 -11.70 -2.44 8.97
C LEU A 57 -11.24 -1.03 8.56
N GLY A 58 -11.44 -0.08 9.48
CA GLY A 58 -10.93 1.27 9.32
C GLY A 58 -9.40 1.32 9.26
N PHE A 59 -8.85 2.27 8.49
CA PHE A 59 -7.41 2.43 8.27
C PHE A 59 -6.58 2.50 9.56
N GLN A 60 -7.11 3.09 10.64
CA GLN A 60 -6.42 3.19 11.93
C GLN A 60 -6.29 1.82 12.59
N THR A 61 -7.36 1.01 12.54
CA THR A 61 -7.38 -0.34 13.08
C THR A 61 -6.38 -1.22 12.34
N VAL A 62 -6.41 -1.18 11.00
CA VAL A 62 -5.42 -1.88 10.15
C VAL A 62 -3.99 -1.47 10.49
N GLY A 63 -3.74 -0.15 10.65
CA GLY A 63 -2.44 0.37 11.04
C GLY A 63 -1.95 -0.17 12.40
N ARG A 64 -2.82 -0.24 13.40
CA ARG A 64 -2.50 -0.82 14.72
C ARG A 64 -2.20 -2.31 14.63
N LEU A 65 -3.01 -3.08 13.92
CA LEU A 65 -2.84 -4.53 13.76
C LEU A 65 -1.52 -4.88 13.06
N LEU A 66 -1.18 -4.15 11.99
CA LEU A 66 0.02 -4.42 11.19
C LEU A 66 1.27 -3.67 11.67
N LYS A 67 1.16 -2.87 12.73
CA LYS A 67 2.23 -1.98 13.24
C LYS A 67 2.79 -1.07 12.13
N ILE A 68 1.89 -0.48 11.35
CA ILE A 68 2.18 0.43 10.23
C ILE A 68 1.44 1.74 10.46
N SER A 69 2.02 2.86 10.04
CA SER A 69 1.33 4.14 10.16
C SER A 69 0.05 4.16 9.33
N TYR A 70 -1.03 4.71 9.91
CA TYR A 70 -2.31 4.94 9.23
C TYR A 70 -2.14 5.58 7.84
N GLY A 71 -1.23 6.56 7.73
CA GLY A 71 -0.98 7.26 6.46
C GLY A 71 -0.43 6.35 5.36
N THR A 72 0.38 5.35 5.74
CA THR A 72 0.90 4.35 4.79
C THR A 72 -0.23 3.46 4.30
N VAL A 73 -1.09 2.98 5.21
CA VAL A 73 -2.27 2.16 4.86
C VAL A 73 -3.20 2.94 3.93
N CYS A 74 -3.53 4.19 4.27
CA CYS A 74 -4.36 5.06 3.45
C CYS A 74 -3.77 5.26 2.04
N ARG A 75 -2.45 5.48 1.93
CA ARG A 75 -1.78 5.65 0.64
C ARG A 75 -1.79 4.37 -0.21
N TRP A 76 -1.63 3.21 0.40
CA TRP A 76 -1.72 1.92 -0.32
C TRP A 76 -3.10 1.70 -0.90
N ILE A 77 -4.15 1.91 -0.10
CA ILE A 77 -5.54 1.70 -0.51
C ILE A 77 -5.92 2.68 -1.63
N LYS A 78 -5.57 3.97 -1.49
CA LYS A 78 -5.79 4.97 -2.56
C LYS A 78 -5.08 4.60 -3.85
N ASN A 79 -3.81 4.19 -3.77
CA ASN A 79 -3.03 3.79 -4.95
C ASN A 79 -3.58 2.50 -5.60
N HIS A 80 -4.16 1.60 -4.82
CA HIS A 80 -4.84 0.42 -5.35
C HIS A 80 -6.14 0.82 -6.06
N GLY A 81 -6.97 1.66 -5.43
CA GLY A 81 -8.21 2.17 -6.02
C GLY A 81 -7.98 2.92 -7.33
N SER A 82 -6.94 3.74 -7.44
CA SER A 82 -6.60 4.44 -8.68
C SER A 82 -6.15 3.52 -9.82
N LYS A 83 -5.71 2.30 -9.53
CA LYS A 83 -5.27 1.31 -10.53
C LYS A 83 -6.35 0.29 -10.87
N ALA A 84 -7.40 0.21 -10.05
CA ALA A 84 -8.50 -0.71 -10.29
C ALA A 84 -9.28 -0.23 -11.52
N SER A 85 -9.28 -1.03 -12.58
CA SER A 85 -10.20 -0.86 -13.70
C SER A 85 -11.50 -1.58 -13.37
N LEU A 86 -12.63 -0.93 -13.60
CA LEU A 86 -13.92 -1.59 -13.55
C LEU A 86 -14.02 -2.56 -14.74
N PRO A 87 -14.55 -3.78 -14.54
CA PRO A 87 -14.80 -4.68 -15.66
C PRO A 87 -15.84 -4.06 -16.59
N MET A 88 -15.52 -3.99 -17.89
CA MET A 88 -16.49 -3.62 -18.92
C MET A 88 -17.14 -4.88 -19.48
N ASN A 89 -18.46 -4.89 -19.52
CA ASN A 89 -19.23 -5.92 -20.20
C ASN A 89 -19.12 -5.73 -21.73
N ALA A 90 -18.76 -6.80 -22.45
CA ALA A 90 -18.61 -6.78 -23.91
C ALA A 90 -19.92 -7.06 -24.66
N SER A 91 -20.92 -7.65 -23.99
CA SER A 91 -22.21 -8.05 -24.57
C SER A 91 -23.32 -7.08 -24.21
N ALA A 92 -24.35 -7.02 -25.07
CA ALA A 92 -25.60 -6.32 -24.77
C ALA A 92 -26.26 -6.93 -23.52
N VAL A 93 -26.79 -6.07 -22.65
CA VAL A 93 -27.47 -6.44 -21.42
C VAL A 93 -28.97 -6.22 -21.63
N GLU A 94 -29.78 -7.24 -21.37
CA GLU A 94 -31.23 -7.23 -21.62
C GLU A 94 -32.00 -6.46 -20.55
N ALA A 95 -31.59 -6.57 -19.28
CA ALA A 95 -32.19 -5.88 -18.15
C ALA A 95 -31.12 -5.46 -17.14
N VAL A 96 -31.28 -4.28 -16.55
CA VAL A 96 -30.42 -3.72 -15.51
C VAL A 96 -31.29 -3.26 -14.36
N GLU A 97 -31.02 -3.76 -13.16
CA GLU A 97 -31.62 -3.26 -11.92
C GLU A 97 -30.69 -2.23 -11.30
N LEU A 98 -31.26 -1.12 -10.84
CA LEU A 98 -30.53 -0.08 -10.12
C LEU A 98 -30.89 -0.17 -8.64
N ASP A 99 -29.87 -0.27 -7.80
CA ASP A 99 -30.00 -0.21 -6.34
C ASP A 99 -29.38 1.08 -5.81
N GLU A 100 -30.01 1.68 -4.79
CA GLU A 100 -29.57 2.94 -4.20
C GLU A 100 -28.96 2.69 -2.82
N MET A 101 -27.70 3.09 -2.66
CA MET A 101 -27.01 3.01 -1.38
C MET A 101 -26.73 4.42 -0.84
N HIS A 102 -27.37 4.76 0.27
CA HIS A 102 -27.12 6.03 0.95
C HIS A 102 -25.93 5.90 1.90
N THR A 103 -24.92 6.77 1.72
CA THR A 103 -23.78 6.87 2.64
C THR A 103 -23.51 8.34 2.95
N CYS A 104 -23.27 8.66 4.21
CA CYS A 104 -22.90 10.01 4.63
C CYS A 104 -21.42 10.28 4.29
N VAL A 105 -21.16 11.32 3.49
CA VAL A 105 -19.80 11.75 3.13
C VAL A 105 -19.54 13.12 3.75
N GLY A 106 -18.62 13.20 4.72
CA GLY A 106 -18.23 14.45 5.39
C GLY A 106 -18.35 14.40 6.92
N SER A 107 -18.11 15.53 7.58
CA SER A 107 -18.25 15.66 9.04
C SER A 107 -19.72 15.52 9.45
N LYS A 108 -20.00 14.59 10.36
CA LYS A 108 -21.29 14.55 11.06
C LYS A 108 -21.45 15.89 11.78
N LYS A 109 -22.47 16.68 11.42
CA LYS A 109 -22.85 17.84 12.25
C LYS A 109 -23.13 17.27 13.64
N LEU A 110 -22.41 17.75 14.66
CA LEU A 110 -22.70 17.48 16.06
C LEU A 110 -24.06 18.14 16.36
N LEU A 111 -25.15 17.47 15.99
CA LEU A 111 -26.43 17.69 16.64
C LEU A 111 -26.38 16.85 17.92
N PRO A 112 -26.51 17.47 19.10
CA PRO A 112 -26.56 16.75 20.36
C PRO A 112 -27.96 16.16 20.51
N ASP A 113 -28.28 15.12 19.76
CA ASP A 113 -29.52 14.38 19.99
C ASP A 113 -29.32 12.89 19.81
N MET A 114 -29.65 12.23 20.91
CA MET A 114 -29.90 10.81 21.13
C MET A 114 -28.69 9.86 21.07
N ASP A 115 -28.29 9.50 22.30
CA ASP A 115 -27.69 8.23 22.65
C ASP A 115 -28.27 7.10 21.78
N CYS A 116 -27.41 6.49 20.98
CA CYS A 116 -27.69 5.20 20.36
C CYS A 116 -26.80 4.18 21.08
N CYS A 117 -27.47 3.22 21.72
CA CYS A 117 -26.94 2.16 22.54
C CYS A 117 -25.74 1.41 21.93
#